data_AF-A0A953QUX2-F1
#
_entry.id   AF-A0A953QUX2-F1
#
_cell.length_a   1.000
_cell.length_b   1.000
_cell.length_c   1.000
_cell.angle_alpha   90.00
_cell.angle_beta   90.00
_cell.angle_gamma   90.00
#
_symmetry.space_group_name_H-M   'P 1'
#
loop_
_entity.id
_entity.type
_entity.pdbx_description
1 polymer ?
#
loop_
_entity_poly.entity_id
_entity_poly.type
_entity_poly.pdbx_seq_one_letter_code
_entity_poly.pdbx_strand_id
1 'polypeptide(L)'
;MNRLLLTVASIGVLAIGLTPAARADQWNKKTTMTVNETIQVPNKVLPPGTYVIKLLDSPSDRHIVQIFNADETELQTTILAIPNYRLRPTGDTVFSFWEMPPGQPRALRAWFYPGDNFGQEFAYPKTKAVAIAEVAHAEVPTTEAVKPAELATAPVAEINEEAKETPVVEAQPPAPVEVAQEITPAPQPELPKTASPYPLVGLAGLLSLAIFAVVRAVRTS
;
A
#
# COMPACT_ATOMS: atom_id res chain seq x y z
N MET A 1 -22.08 -53.63 -20.75
CA MET A 1 -21.31 -52.51 -21.32
C MET A 1 -21.76 -51.14 -20.77
N ASN A 2 -22.11 -51.01 -19.47
CA ASN A 2 -22.71 -49.77 -18.91
C ASN A 2 -22.11 -49.33 -17.57
N ARG A 3 -20.87 -49.72 -17.25
CA ARG A 3 -20.21 -49.34 -15.98
C ARG A 3 -18.93 -48.50 -16.15
N LEU A 4 -18.54 -48.22 -17.39
CA LEU A 4 -17.29 -47.52 -17.71
C LEU A 4 -17.48 -46.02 -18.03
N LEU A 5 -18.72 -45.52 -18.03
CA LEU A 5 -19.05 -44.13 -18.41
C LEU A 5 -19.33 -43.21 -17.21
N LEU A 6 -19.08 -43.68 -15.99
CA LEU A 6 -19.34 -42.93 -14.74
C LEU A 6 -18.07 -42.54 -13.98
N THR A 7 -16.89 -42.74 -14.57
CA THR A 7 -15.59 -42.50 -13.92
C THR A 7 -14.81 -41.35 -14.55
N VAL A 8 -15.45 -40.51 -15.38
CA VAL A 8 -14.80 -39.34 -16.02
C VAL A 8 -15.25 -38.01 -15.39
N ALA A 9 -16.30 -38.02 -14.55
CA ALA A 9 -16.86 -36.81 -13.93
C ALA A 9 -16.25 -36.45 -12.55
N SER A 10 -15.12 -37.05 -12.16
CA SER A 10 -14.54 -36.87 -10.81
C SER A 10 -13.07 -36.41 -10.77
N ILE A 11 -12.44 -36.11 -11.91
CA ILE A 11 -11.02 -35.69 -11.99
C ILE A 11 -10.91 -34.20 -12.43
N GLY A 12 -11.88 -33.37 -12.06
CA GLY A 12 -11.88 -31.94 -12.41
C GLY A 12 -11.68 -30.97 -11.24
N VAL A 13 -11.78 -31.42 -9.99
CA VAL A 13 -11.99 -30.51 -8.84
C VAL A 13 -10.82 -30.48 -7.84
N LEU A 14 -9.78 -31.30 -8.02
CA LEU A 14 -8.67 -31.38 -7.05
C LEU A 14 -7.38 -30.73 -7.55
N ALA A 15 -7.47 -29.47 -7.96
CA ALA A 15 -6.30 -28.63 -8.22
C ALA A 15 -6.55 -27.19 -7.72
N ILE A 16 -7.02 -27.03 -6.48
CA ILE A 16 -6.85 -25.77 -5.74
C ILE A 16 -5.40 -25.80 -5.21
N GLY A 17 -4.46 -25.68 -6.13
CA GLY A 17 -3.04 -25.56 -5.83
C GLY A 17 -2.79 -24.20 -5.18
N LEU A 18 -2.08 -24.23 -4.06
CA LEU A 18 -1.44 -23.14 -3.32
C LEU A 18 -1.49 -21.79 -4.07
N THR A 19 -2.59 -21.05 -3.96
CA THR A 19 -2.58 -19.64 -4.33
C THR A 19 -1.88 -18.90 -3.19
N PRO A 20 -0.83 -18.10 -3.46
CA PRO A 20 -0.37 -17.11 -2.49
C PRO A 20 -1.60 -16.34 -2.03
N ALA A 21 -1.80 -16.21 -0.72
CA ALA A 21 -2.92 -15.45 -0.17
C ALA A 21 -2.92 -14.07 -0.84
N ALA A 22 -3.85 -13.87 -1.77
CA ALA A 22 -3.96 -12.62 -2.51
C ALA A 22 -4.23 -11.53 -1.46
N ARG A 23 -3.25 -10.66 -1.23
CA ARG A 23 -3.30 -9.56 -0.25
C ARG A 23 -4.12 -8.38 -0.77
N ALA A 24 -5.23 -8.67 -1.45
CA ALA A 24 -5.94 -7.71 -2.27
C ALA A 24 -6.67 -6.63 -1.46
N ASP A 25 -6.83 -6.81 -0.14
CA ASP A 25 -7.64 -5.90 0.69
C ASP A 25 -7.15 -5.76 2.15
N GLN A 26 -5.85 -5.88 2.39
CA GLN A 26 -5.30 -5.64 3.73
C GLN A 26 -5.12 -4.12 3.93
N TRP A 27 -6.17 -3.42 4.35
CA TRP A 27 -6.16 -1.96 4.57
C TRP A 27 -4.94 -1.47 5.36
N ASN A 28 -4.69 -2.10 6.51
CA ASN A 28 -3.61 -1.69 7.41
C ASN A 28 -2.20 -2.05 6.91
N LYS A 29 -2.09 -2.74 5.76
CA LYS A 29 -0.83 -3.14 5.13
C LYS A 29 0.15 -3.83 6.09
N LYS A 30 -0.35 -4.54 7.12
CA LYS A 30 0.48 -5.15 8.16
C LYS A 30 1.65 -5.94 7.56
N THR A 31 2.86 -5.59 7.97
CA THR A 31 4.12 -6.12 7.46
C THR A 31 5.07 -6.45 8.61
N THR A 32 5.79 -7.56 8.50
CA THR A 32 6.86 -7.90 9.44
C THR A 32 8.17 -7.31 8.93
N MET A 33 8.83 -6.50 9.76
CA MET A 33 10.14 -5.91 9.49
C MET A 33 11.18 -6.60 10.35
N THR A 34 12.21 -7.17 9.73
CA THR A 34 13.37 -7.72 10.43
C THR A 34 14.51 -6.72 10.39
N VAL A 35 15.05 -6.39 11.55
CA VAL A 35 16.12 -5.42 11.77
C VAL A 35 17.34 -6.17 12.26
N ASN A 36 18.42 -6.18 11.47
CA ASN A 36 19.63 -6.95 11.78
C ASN A 36 20.69 -6.15 12.54
N GLU A 37 20.59 -4.83 12.52
CA GLU A 37 21.47 -3.88 13.20
C GLU A 37 20.61 -2.74 13.75
N THR A 38 21.11 -1.98 14.72
CA THR A 38 20.37 -0.83 15.22
C THR A 38 20.03 0.15 14.08
N ILE A 39 18.76 0.53 13.96
CA ILE A 39 18.29 1.52 12.97
C ILE A 39 17.58 2.68 13.67
N GLN A 40 17.60 3.84 13.03
CA GLN A 40 16.83 5.01 13.44
C GLN A 40 15.48 5.00 12.69
N VAL A 41 14.38 5.20 13.42
CA VAL A 41 13.07 5.59 12.88
C VAL A 41 12.67 6.93 13.48
N PRO A 42 11.65 7.65 12.97
CA PRO A 42 11.22 8.88 13.63
C PRO A 42 10.84 8.62 15.10
N ASN A 43 11.35 9.51 15.96
CA ASN A 43 11.15 9.50 17.42
C ASN A 43 11.76 8.30 18.18
N LYS A 44 12.41 7.32 17.52
CA LYS A 44 12.96 6.15 18.22
C LYS A 44 14.14 5.50 17.50
N VAL A 45 15.05 4.92 18.27
CA VAL A 45 16.08 4.00 17.77
C VAL A 45 15.64 2.57 18.07
N LEU A 46 15.57 1.73 17.04
CA LEU A 46 15.18 0.33 17.17
C LEU A 46 16.43 -0.56 17.21
N PRO A 47 16.61 -1.38 18.26
CA PRO A 47 17.67 -2.40 18.28
C PRO A 47 17.39 -3.52 17.26
N PRO A 48 18.36 -4.43 17.03
CA PRO A 48 18.13 -5.64 16.24
C PRO A 48 16.96 -6.45 16.80
N GLY A 49 16.07 -6.89 15.91
CA GLY A 49 14.85 -7.58 16.30
C GLY A 49 13.82 -7.71 15.19
N THR A 50 12.67 -8.27 15.54
CA THR A 50 11.51 -8.36 14.65
C THR A 50 10.45 -7.39 15.13
N TYR A 51 9.90 -6.62 14.19
CA TYR A 51 8.90 -5.60 14.43
C TYR A 51 7.71 -5.77 13.48
N VAL A 52 6.56 -5.26 13.87
CA VAL A 52 5.38 -5.19 13.01
C VAL A 52 5.12 -3.74 12.65
N ILE A 53 5.07 -3.45 11.35
CA ILE A 53 4.72 -2.15 10.81
C ILE A 53 3.32 -2.22 10.17
N LYS A 54 2.47 -1.25 10.48
CA LYS A 54 1.10 -1.17 9.94
C LYS A 54 0.60 0.27 9.88
N LEU A 55 -0.34 0.52 8.98
CA LEU A 55 -1.09 1.77 8.94
C LEU A 55 -2.12 1.80 10.08
N LEU A 56 -2.22 2.97 10.72
CA LEU A 56 -3.32 3.29 11.62
C LEU A 56 -4.53 3.71 10.79
N ASP A 57 -5.71 3.19 11.14
CA ASP A 57 -6.96 3.66 10.58
C ASP A 57 -7.29 5.05 11.15
N SER A 58 -7.10 6.09 10.34
CA SER A 58 -7.31 7.48 10.73
C SER A 58 -8.48 8.08 9.95
N PRO A 59 -9.48 8.70 10.62
CA PRO A 59 -10.61 9.32 9.93
C PRO A 59 -10.23 10.56 9.10
N SER A 60 -9.00 11.06 9.25
CA SER A 60 -8.48 12.23 8.55
C SER A 60 -7.65 11.90 7.31
N ASP A 61 -7.66 10.64 6.85
CA ASP A 61 -6.87 10.14 5.70
C ASP A 61 -5.37 10.46 5.79
N ARG A 62 -4.85 10.51 7.02
CA ARG A 62 -3.44 10.76 7.26
C ARG A 62 -2.66 9.46 7.12
N HIS A 63 -1.53 9.54 6.45
CA HIS A 63 -0.56 8.45 6.35
C HIS A 63 0.18 8.22 7.68
N ILE A 64 -0.51 7.63 8.65
CA ILE A 64 0.02 7.35 9.98
C ILE A 64 0.47 5.89 10.05
N VAL A 65 1.74 5.70 10.35
CA VAL A 65 2.37 4.39 10.50
C VAL A 65 2.66 4.10 11.96
N GLN A 66 2.35 2.90 12.40
CA GLN A 66 2.69 2.39 13.72
C GLN A 66 3.70 1.26 13.60
N ILE A 67 4.69 1.26 14.49
CA ILE A 67 5.65 0.17 14.63
C ILE A 67 5.45 -0.45 16.02
N PHE A 68 5.23 -1.75 16.07
CA PHE A 68 5.08 -2.55 17.29
C PHE A 68 6.24 -3.54 17.41
N ASN A 69 6.41 -4.10 18.62
CA ASN A 69 7.21 -5.32 18.81
C ASN A 69 6.63 -6.51 18.01
N ALA A 70 7.36 -7.63 17.95
CA ALA A 70 7.00 -8.81 17.17
C ALA A 70 5.58 -9.34 17.46
N ASP A 71 5.16 -9.31 18.72
CA ASP A 71 3.87 -9.86 19.17
C ASP A 71 2.72 -8.83 19.14
N GLU A 72 2.97 -7.60 18.66
CA GLU A 72 2.00 -6.49 18.63
C GLU A 72 1.43 -6.06 19.99
N THR A 73 2.15 -6.35 21.07
CA THR A 73 1.74 -6.01 22.44
C THR A 73 2.26 -4.65 22.91
N GLU A 74 3.38 -4.19 22.34
CA GLU A 74 4.02 -2.93 22.71
C GLU A 74 4.23 -2.03 21.49
N LEU A 75 3.58 -0.86 21.49
CA LEU A 75 3.79 0.18 20.50
C LEU A 75 5.18 0.80 20.69
N GLN A 76 6.02 0.66 19.68
CA GLN A 76 7.36 1.22 19.68
C GLN A 76 7.34 2.71 19.34
N THR A 77 6.63 3.09 18.28
CA THR A 77 6.47 4.50 17.85
C THR A 77 5.29 4.67 16.89
N THR A 78 4.81 5.91 16.76
CA THR A 78 3.85 6.36 15.75
C THR A 78 4.52 7.43 14.89
N ILE A 79 4.38 7.30 13.58
CA ILE A 79 5.14 8.06 12.59
C ILE A 79 4.16 8.66 11.58
N LEU A 80 4.31 9.95 11.29
CA LEU A 80 3.67 10.55 10.11
C LEU A 80 4.51 10.28 8.87
N ALA A 81 3.83 9.96 7.78
CA ALA A 81 4.44 9.72 6.50
C ALA A 81 3.80 10.58 5.41
N ILE A 82 4.46 10.62 4.27
CA ILE A 82 3.92 11.14 3.01
C ILE A 82 4.00 10.04 1.93
N PRO A 83 3.17 10.10 0.88
CA PRO A 83 3.29 9.18 -0.25
C PRO A 83 4.62 9.33 -0.99
N ASN A 84 5.34 8.23 -1.19
CA ASN A 84 6.51 8.17 -2.06
C ASN A 84 6.20 7.29 -3.28
N TYR A 85 6.01 7.91 -4.44
CA TYR A 85 5.58 7.21 -5.65
C TYR A 85 6.74 6.55 -6.40
N ARG A 86 6.49 5.37 -6.96
CA ARG A 86 7.40 4.64 -7.84
C ARG A 86 6.70 4.26 -9.15
N LEU A 87 7.45 4.27 -10.25
CA LEU A 87 6.90 3.97 -11.58
C LEU A 87 6.41 2.51 -11.72
N ARG A 88 7.06 1.57 -11.02
CA ARG A 88 6.73 0.14 -11.12
C ARG A 88 6.62 -0.48 -9.73
N PRO A 89 5.49 -1.15 -9.41
CA PRO A 89 5.35 -1.90 -8.18
C PRO A 89 6.27 -3.14 -8.16
N THR A 90 6.66 -3.56 -6.97
CA THR A 90 7.37 -4.82 -6.69
C THR A 90 6.43 -5.82 -6.06
N GLY A 91 6.69 -7.11 -6.26
CA GLY A 91 5.95 -8.19 -5.60
C GLY A 91 6.25 -8.34 -4.11
N ASP A 92 7.34 -7.71 -3.63
CA ASP A 92 7.83 -7.82 -2.26
C ASP A 92 7.79 -6.48 -1.52
N THR A 93 7.81 -6.57 -0.19
CA THR A 93 8.00 -5.42 0.71
C THR A 93 9.39 -4.85 0.50
N VAL A 94 9.49 -3.52 0.39
CA VAL A 94 10.78 -2.83 0.28
C VAL A 94 10.90 -1.79 1.39
N PHE A 95 12.03 -1.82 2.10
CA PHE A 95 12.44 -0.76 3.01
C PHE A 95 13.63 -0.03 2.40
N SER A 96 13.55 1.29 2.33
CA SER A 96 14.67 2.14 1.93
C SER A 96 15.19 2.93 3.12
N PHE A 97 16.45 3.36 3.05
CA PHE A 97 17.13 4.05 4.13
C PHE A 97 17.78 5.32 3.59
N TRP A 98 17.87 6.33 4.45
CA TRP A 98 18.70 7.50 4.22
C TRP A 98 20.17 7.16 4.45
N GLU A 99 21.04 7.86 3.73
CA GLU A 99 22.45 7.94 4.09
C GLU A 99 22.61 8.72 5.38
N MET A 100 23.55 8.29 6.23
CA MET A 100 23.76 8.84 7.56
C MET A 100 25.25 9.08 7.79
N PRO A 101 25.63 10.05 8.63
CA PRO A 101 27.02 10.22 9.04
C PRO A 101 27.64 8.91 9.55
N PRO A 102 28.93 8.65 9.28
CA PRO A 102 29.62 7.48 9.79
C PRO A 102 29.47 7.34 11.30
N GLY A 103 29.17 6.11 11.77
CA GLY A 103 28.99 5.81 13.19
C GLY A 103 27.57 6.05 13.73
N GLN A 104 26.65 6.58 12.93
CA GLN A 104 25.23 6.64 13.30
C GLN A 104 24.43 5.46 12.72
N PRO A 105 23.37 5.00 13.42
CA PRO A 105 22.41 4.06 12.86
C PRO A 105 21.80 4.58 11.56
N ARG A 106 21.64 3.70 10.55
CA ARG A 106 20.94 4.05 9.31
C ARG A 106 19.50 4.47 9.63
N ALA A 107 19.01 5.52 8.98
CA ALA A 107 17.66 6.03 9.19
C ALA A 107 16.69 5.43 8.17
N LEU A 108 15.58 4.86 8.63
CA LEU A 108 14.56 4.29 7.78
C LEU A 108 13.86 5.40 7.01
N ARG A 109 13.94 5.38 5.69
CA ARG A 109 13.37 6.40 4.82
C ARG A 109 11.93 6.10 4.47
N ALA A 110 11.71 4.97 3.78
CA ALA A 110 10.39 4.65 3.26
C ALA A 110 10.11 3.16 3.30
N TRP A 111 8.82 2.83 3.41
CA TRP A 111 8.28 1.49 3.40
C TRP A 111 7.26 1.32 2.25
N PHE A 112 7.53 0.37 1.37
CA PHE A 112 6.65 0.00 0.26
C PHE A 112 6.01 -1.35 0.53
N TYR A 113 4.69 -1.39 0.44
CA TYR A 113 3.93 -2.63 0.54
C TYR A 113 3.91 -3.38 -0.82
N PRO A 114 3.90 -4.73 -0.82
CA PRO A 114 3.77 -5.53 -2.03
C PRO A 114 2.63 -5.08 -2.95
N GLY A 115 2.93 -4.89 -4.23
CA GLY A 115 1.94 -4.52 -5.25
C GLY A 115 1.58 -3.03 -5.31
N ASP A 116 1.93 -2.23 -4.31
CA ASP A 116 1.63 -0.78 -4.32
C ASP A 116 2.58 -0.02 -5.26
N ASN A 117 2.05 0.98 -5.95
CA ASN A 117 2.82 1.93 -6.75
C ASN A 117 3.34 3.13 -5.92
N PHE A 118 3.05 3.17 -4.63
CA PHE A 118 3.62 4.13 -3.70
C PHE A 118 3.95 3.49 -2.35
N GLY A 119 4.80 4.15 -1.58
CA GLY A 119 5.18 3.77 -0.23
C GLY A 119 4.90 4.89 0.76
N GLN A 120 5.16 4.60 2.03
CA GLN A 120 5.11 5.55 3.13
C GLN A 120 6.52 6.07 3.36
N GLU A 121 6.81 7.33 3.04
CA GLU A 121 8.08 7.98 3.38
C GLU A 121 7.95 8.76 4.67
N PHE A 122 8.88 8.50 5.59
CA PHE A 122 8.74 8.88 6.98
C PHE A 122 9.24 10.28 7.26
N ALA A 123 8.39 11.08 7.89
CA ALA A 123 8.74 12.41 8.33
C ALA A 123 9.48 12.37 9.67
N TYR A 124 10.65 12.99 9.71
CA TYR A 124 11.54 13.05 10.87
C TYR A 124 11.33 14.33 11.67
N PRO A 125 11.63 14.34 12.99
CA PRO A 125 11.71 15.60 13.72
C PRO A 125 12.72 16.55 13.06
N LYS A 126 12.40 17.84 13.01
CA LYS A 126 13.16 18.87 12.28
C LYS A 126 14.68 18.78 12.47
N THR A 127 15.14 18.63 13.72
CA THR A 127 16.57 18.52 14.04
C THR A 127 17.24 17.30 13.39
N LYS A 128 16.54 16.17 13.29
CA LYS A 128 17.04 14.96 12.62
C LYS A 128 16.93 15.07 11.12
N ALA A 129 15.82 15.62 10.62
CA ALA A 129 15.64 15.83 9.19
C ALA A 129 16.76 16.71 8.60
N VAL A 130 17.16 17.80 9.28
CA VAL A 130 18.29 18.66 8.83
C VAL A 130 19.59 17.86 8.75
N ALA A 131 19.93 17.11 9.81
CA ALA A 131 21.15 16.32 9.83
C ALA A 131 21.19 15.21 8.77
N ILE A 132 20.03 14.65 8.41
CA ILE A 132 19.92 13.69 7.32
C ILE A 132 20.09 14.40 5.97
N ALA A 133 19.41 15.52 5.76
CA ALA A 133 19.44 16.29 4.52
C ALA A 133 20.86 16.78 4.17
N GLU A 134 21.62 17.24 5.17
CA GLU A 134 23.01 17.68 5.02
C GLU A 134 23.94 16.58 4.46
N VAL A 135 23.68 15.31 4.78
CA VAL A 135 24.53 14.19 4.37
C VAL A 135 23.99 13.52 3.10
N ALA A 136 22.67 13.36 3.01
CA ALA A 136 22.02 12.72 1.87
C ALA A 136 21.89 13.64 0.66
N HIS A 137 22.15 14.95 0.81
CA HIS A 137 21.96 15.97 -0.23
C HIS A 137 20.57 15.89 -0.88
N ALA A 138 19.55 15.66 -0.04
CA ALA A 138 18.18 15.38 -0.47
C ALA A 138 17.17 15.98 0.50
N GLU A 139 15.96 16.24 -0.01
CA GLU A 139 14.84 16.71 0.79
C GLU A 139 14.37 15.61 1.74
N VAL A 140 14.21 15.95 3.03
CA VAL A 140 13.76 15.02 4.06
C VAL A 140 12.45 15.52 4.63
N PRO A 141 11.36 14.73 4.57
CA PRO A 141 10.10 15.13 5.18
C PRO A 141 10.26 15.36 6.68
N THR A 142 9.62 16.40 7.20
CA THR A 142 9.73 16.82 8.60
C THR A 142 8.37 17.10 9.24
N THR A 143 8.29 16.87 10.55
CA THR A 143 7.12 17.20 11.38
C THR A 143 7.52 18.06 12.57
N GLU A 144 6.67 19.02 12.95
CA GLU A 144 6.85 19.81 14.17
C GLU A 144 6.36 19.09 15.44
N ALA A 145 5.48 18.09 15.32
CA ALA A 145 4.80 17.48 16.46
C ALA A 145 5.54 16.26 17.05
N VAL A 146 5.60 16.22 18.39
CA VAL A 146 6.35 15.21 19.16
C VAL A 146 5.42 14.20 19.86
N LYS A 147 4.10 14.41 19.91
CA LYS A 147 3.15 13.53 20.65
C LYS A 147 2.15 12.81 19.73
N PRO A 148 1.81 11.52 20.00
CA PRO A 148 0.86 10.76 19.18
C PRO A 148 -0.51 11.41 18.98
N ALA A 149 -1.04 12.11 19.98
CA ALA A 149 -2.31 12.82 19.90
C ALA A 149 -2.23 14.11 19.04
N GLU A 150 -1.05 14.71 18.90
CA GLU A 150 -0.80 15.90 18.07
C GLU A 150 -0.47 15.51 16.62
N LEU A 151 -0.04 14.27 16.35
CA LEU A 151 0.19 13.77 14.98
C LEU A 151 -1.09 13.79 14.13
N ALA A 152 -2.28 13.78 14.72
CA ALA A 152 -3.54 13.90 13.97
C ALA A 152 -3.75 15.31 13.38
N THR A 153 -3.14 16.35 13.95
CA THR A 153 -3.39 17.77 13.59
C THR A 153 -2.15 18.52 13.11
N ALA A 154 -0.95 17.96 13.22
CA ALA A 154 0.30 18.64 12.88
C ALA A 154 0.49 18.87 11.36
N PRO A 155 1.03 20.01 10.92
CA PRO A 155 1.47 20.22 9.54
C PRO A 155 2.75 19.41 9.24
N VAL A 156 2.83 18.86 8.03
CA VAL A 156 4.04 18.21 7.48
C VAL A 156 4.70 19.19 6.51
N ALA A 157 6.02 19.33 6.58
CA ALA A 157 6.82 20.18 5.70
C ALA A 157 8.04 19.41 5.17
N GLU A 158 8.65 19.88 4.08
CA GLU A 158 9.93 19.35 3.56
C GLU A 158 11.02 20.40 3.77
N ILE A 159 12.24 19.95 4.09
CA ILE A 159 13.40 20.83 4.29
C ILE A 159 14.57 20.40 3.39
N ASN A 160 15.26 21.39 2.82
CA ASN A 160 16.49 21.23 2.03
C ASN A 160 17.69 21.89 2.73
N GLU A 161 18.90 21.74 2.14
CA GLU A 161 20.19 22.23 2.66
C GLU A 161 20.21 23.72 3.06
N GLU A 162 19.30 24.55 2.54
CA GLU A 162 19.24 25.99 2.81
C GLU A 162 18.33 26.34 4.00
N ALA A 163 17.84 25.34 4.75
CA ALA A 163 16.90 25.52 5.86
C ALA A 163 15.63 26.31 5.46
N LYS A 164 15.25 26.24 4.18
CA LYS A 164 14.09 26.92 3.64
C LYS A 164 12.90 25.97 3.66
N GLU A 165 11.88 26.32 4.45
CA GLU A 165 10.63 25.57 4.53
C GLU A 165 9.83 25.80 3.25
N THR A 166 9.63 24.74 2.46
CA THR A 166 8.61 24.71 1.41
C THR A 166 7.38 23.99 1.97
N PRO A 167 6.24 24.67 2.11
CA PRO A 167 4.98 24.01 2.43
C PRO A 167 4.70 22.97 1.35
N VAL A 168 4.36 21.74 1.75
CA VAL A 168 3.80 20.74 0.83
C VAL A 168 2.42 21.24 0.43
N VAL A 169 2.37 22.01 -0.66
CA VAL A 169 1.11 22.36 -1.32
C VAL A 169 0.64 21.09 -2.00
N GLU A 170 -0.44 20.51 -1.48
CA GLU A 170 -1.20 19.48 -2.18
C GLU A 170 -1.43 19.98 -3.61
N ALA A 171 -0.89 19.24 -4.59
CA ALA A 171 -0.81 19.66 -5.98
C ALA A 171 -2.22 19.89 -6.55
N GLN A 172 -2.70 21.12 -6.41
CA GLN A 172 -3.89 21.60 -7.08
C GLN A 172 -3.57 21.57 -8.58
N PRO A 173 -4.38 20.88 -9.41
CA PRO A 173 -4.12 20.80 -10.84
C PRO A 173 -4.01 22.22 -11.40
N PRO A 174 -2.99 22.53 -12.22
CA PRO A 174 -2.90 23.86 -12.83
C PRO A 174 -4.16 24.09 -13.65
N ALA A 175 -4.85 25.19 -13.37
CA ALA A 175 -5.92 25.70 -14.21
C ALA A 175 -5.41 25.78 -15.66
N PRO A 176 -6.08 25.14 -16.63
CA PRO A 176 -5.61 25.19 -18.01
C PRO A 176 -5.68 26.61 -18.55
N VAL A 177 -4.54 27.15 -18.94
CA VAL A 177 -4.44 28.39 -19.70
C VAL A 177 -4.92 28.09 -21.12
N GLU A 178 -5.87 28.90 -21.56
CA GLU A 178 -6.52 28.90 -22.87
C GLU A 178 -5.49 29.07 -24.00
N VAL A 179 -5.42 28.07 -24.89
CA VAL A 179 -4.86 28.23 -26.23
C VAL A 179 -5.98 27.89 -27.21
N ALA A 180 -6.53 28.92 -27.84
CA ALA A 180 -7.47 28.80 -28.92
C ALA A 180 -6.81 28.09 -30.12
N GLN A 181 -7.32 26.90 -30.46
CA GLN A 181 -7.19 26.32 -31.80
C GLN A 181 -8.56 25.83 -32.27
N GLU A 182 -8.76 26.07 -33.55
CA GLU A 182 -9.98 26.13 -34.33
C GLU A 182 -10.75 24.80 -34.39
N ILE A 183 -12.07 24.90 -34.29
CA ILE A 183 -13.02 23.80 -34.13
C ILE A 183 -13.23 23.10 -35.47
N THR A 184 -12.81 21.84 -35.57
CA THR A 184 -13.40 20.87 -36.52
C THR A 184 -14.09 19.78 -35.71
N PRO A 185 -15.39 19.46 -35.93
CA PRO A 185 -16.03 18.37 -35.22
C PRO A 185 -15.54 17.04 -35.79
N ALA A 186 -14.54 16.43 -35.12
CA ALA A 186 -14.18 15.04 -35.34
C ALA A 186 -15.18 14.11 -34.61
N PRO A 187 -15.56 12.96 -35.19
CA PRO A 187 -16.63 12.12 -34.68
C PRO A 187 -16.32 11.59 -33.27
N GLN A 188 -17.31 11.66 -32.38
CA GLN A 188 -17.19 11.21 -30.99
C GLN A 188 -16.75 9.73 -30.93
N PRO A 189 -15.70 9.39 -30.16
CA PRO A 189 -15.41 8.00 -29.83
C PRO A 189 -16.55 7.44 -28.99
N GLU A 190 -17.25 6.43 -29.50
CA GLU A 190 -18.21 5.66 -28.72
C GLU A 190 -17.48 5.05 -27.51
N LEU A 191 -18.11 5.17 -26.33
CA LEU A 191 -17.58 4.63 -25.08
C LEU A 191 -17.17 3.16 -25.27
N PRO A 192 -16.03 2.70 -24.70
CA PRO A 192 -15.73 1.28 -24.71
C PRO A 192 -16.90 0.54 -24.03
N LYS A 193 -17.41 -0.49 -24.70
CA LYS A 193 -18.42 -1.40 -24.13
C LYS A 193 -17.79 -2.10 -22.92
N THR A 194 -17.96 -1.53 -21.72
CA THR A 194 -17.46 -2.10 -20.45
C THR A 194 -18.41 -3.12 -19.83
N ALA A 195 -19.44 -3.56 -20.55
CA ALA A 195 -20.20 -4.74 -20.19
C ALA A 195 -19.32 -5.97 -20.39
N SER A 196 -18.48 -6.26 -19.39
CA SER A 196 -17.80 -7.53 -19.28
C SER A 196 -18.84 -8.67 -19.29
N PRO A 197 -18.57 -9.81 -19.97
CA PRO A 197 -19.50 -10.95 -20.04
C PRO A 197 -19.66 -11.73 -18.73
N TYR A 198 -19.19 -11.22 -17.59
CA TYR A 198 -19.32 -11.90 -16.29
C TYR A 198 -20.75 -12.22 -15.78
N PRO A 199 -21.87 -11.60 -16.21
CA PRO A 199 -23.19 -12.11 -15.80
C PRO A 199 -23.50 -13.51 -16.38
N LEU A 200 -22.83 -13.94 -17.46
CA LEU A 200 -22.98 -15.31 -18.00
C LEU A 200 -22.41 -16.38 -17.06
N VAL A 201 -21.37 -16.06 -16.29
CA VAL A 201 -20.79 -17.00 -15.32
C VAL A 201 -21.74 -17.21 -14.13
N GLY A 202 -22.42 -16.14 -13.68
CA GLY A 202 -23.48 -16.25 -12.69
C GLY A 202 -24.67 -17.09 -13.16
N LEU A 203 -25.08 -16.93 -14.43
CA LEU A 203 -26.14 -17.75 -15.03
C LEU A 203 -25.77 -19.23 -15.16
N ALA A 204 -24.51 -19.55 -15.49
CA ALA A 204 -24.04 -20.93 -15.55
C ALA A 204 -24.10 -21.63 -14.17
N GLY A 205 -23.82 -20.89 -13.10
CA GLY A 205 -23.97 -21.38 -11.72
C GLY A 205 -25.43 -21.66 -11.34
N LEU A 206 -26.35 -20.75 -11.67
CA LEU A 206 -27.78 -20.94 -11.43
C LEU A 206 -28.38 -22.10 -12.23
N LEU A 207 -27.95 -22.27 -13.49
CA LEU A 207 -28.39 -23.38 -14.33
C LEU A 207 -27.95 -24.73 -13.76
N SER A 208 -26.75 -24.79 -13.18
CA SER A 208 -26.22 -25.99 -12.52
C SER A 208 -27.02 -26.38 -11.28
N LEU A 209 -27.48 -25.40 -10.49
CA LEU A 209 -28.35 -25.63 -9.32
C LEU A 209 -29.75 -26.11 -9.74
N ALA A 210 -30.31 -25.56 -10.82
CA ALA A 210 -31.60 -25.97 -11.35
C ALA A 210 -31.58 -27.43 -11.86
N ILE A 211 -30.53 -27.80 -12.61
CA ILE A 211 -30.35 -29.19 -13.09
C ILE A 211 -30.21 -30.16 -11.91
N PHE A 212 -29.44 -29.79 -10.88
CA PHE A 212 -29.30 -30.61 -9.68
C PHE A 212 -30.63 -30.83 -8.95
N ALA A 213 -31.46 -29.79 -8.82
CA ALA A 213 -32.77 -29.89 -8.18
C ALA A 213 -33.72 -30.83 -8.95
N VAL A 214 -33.73 -30.76 -10.28
CA VAL A 214 -34.56 -31.64 -11.14
C VAL A 214 -34.10 -33.09 -11.06
N VAL A 215 -32.79 -33.34 -11.14
CA VAL A 215 -32.23 -34.71 -11.01
C VAL A 215 -32.52 -35.28 -9.63
N ARG A 216 -32.48 -34.46 -8.57
CA ARG A 216 -32.84 -34.90 -7.22
C ARG A 216 -34.31 -35.28 -7.12
N ALA A 217 -35.21 -34.47 -7.69
CA ALA A 217 -36.66 -34.71 -7.64
C ALA A 217 -37.07 -36.00 -8.38
N VAL A 218 -36.48 -36.25 -9.56
CA VAL A 218 -36.76 -37.45 -10.38
C VAL A 218 -36.23 -38.73 -9.71
N ARG A 219 -35.20 -38.61 -8.86
CA ARG A 219 -34.59 -39.76 -8.17
C ARG A 219 -35.28 -40.12 -6.85
N THR A 220 -36.18 -39.26 -6.38
CA THR A 220 -36.97 -39.44 -5.15
C THR A 220 -38.44 -39.80 -5.39
N SER A 221 -38.87 -39.88 -6.66
CA SER A 221 -40.15 -40.45 -7.10
C SER A 221 -39.94 -41.85 -7.66
#